data_AF-A0A7C6NGU7-F1
#
_entry.id   AF-A0A7C6NGU7-F1
#
_cell.length_a   1.000
_cell.length_b   1.000
_cell.length_c   1.000
_cell.angle_alpha   90.00
_cell.angle_beta   90.00
_cell.angle_gamma   90.00
#
_symmetry.space_group_name_H-M   'P 1'
#
loop_
_entity.id
_entity.type
_entity.pdbx_description
1 polymer ?
#
loop_
_entity_poly.entity_id
_entity_poly.type
_entity_poly.pdbx_seq_one_letter_code
_entity_poly.pdbx_strand_id
1 'polypeptide(L)' 'MKIKLGDLVLRKGEKNTLLFQVTGFDGDYAFLKGIEVPIITIYQADRLIKINKKREKRNILKLLE' A
#
# COMPACT_ATOMS: atom_id res chain seq x y z
N MET A 1 -13.59 -1.54 -1.17
CA MET A 1 -13.05 -0.15 -1.28
C MET A 1 -12.06 -0.17 -2.44
N LYS A 2 -12.26 0.62 -3.50
CA LYS A 2 -11.42 0.57 -4.71
C LYS A 2 -10.16 1.44 -4.53
N ILE A 3 -8.99 0.91 -4.85
CA ILE A 3 -7.71 1.64 -4.85
C ILE A 3 -7.66 2.57 -6.06
N LYS A 4 -7.08 3.76 -5.90
CA LYS A 4 -6.95 4.80 -6.93
C LYS A 4 -5.52 5.31 -7.02
N LEU A 5 -5.22 6.03 -8.11
CA LEU A 5 -3.96 6.76 -8.26
C LEU A 5 -3.74 7.72 -7.09
N GLY A 6 -2.51 7.79 -6.60
CA GLY A 6 -2.10 8.61 -5.47
C GLY A 6 -2.42 8.01 -4.10
N ASP A 7 -3.17 6.92 -4.02
CA ASP A 7 -3.45 6.25 -2.74
C ASP A 7 -2.17 5.69 -2.11
N LEU A 8 -2.11 5.78 -0.78
CA LEU A 8 -1.08 5.11 0.02
C LEU A 8 -1.53 3.68 0.32
N VAL A 9 -0.64 2.73 0.09
CA VAL A 9 -0.93 1.30 0.17
C VAL A 9 0.21 0.53 0.83
N LEU A 10 -0.15 -0.60 1.43
CA LEU A 10 0.77 -1.63 1.90
C LEU A 10 0.53 -2.92 1.10
N ARG A 11 1.54 -3.78 1.04
CA ARG A 11 1.39 -5.13 0.48
C ARG A 11 0.80 -6.06 1.53
N LYS A 12 -0.25 -6.80 1.15
CA LYS A 12 -0.84 -7.83 2.00
C LYS A 12 0.08 -9.05 2.08
N GLY A 13 0.38 -9.51 3.30
CA GLY A 13 1.08 -10.77 3.55
C GLY A 13 2.62 -10.70 3.53
N GLU A 14 3.21 -9.51 3.33
CA GLU A 14 4.65 -9.34 3.51
C GLU A 14 4.99 -8.92 4.95
N LYS A 15 6.11 -9.42 5.47
CA LYS A 15 6.64 -9.02 6.80
C LYS A 15 7.17 -7.58 6.81
N ASN A 16 7.55 -7.05 5.65
CA ASN A 16 8.04 -5.69 5.51
C ASN A 16 6.90 -4.71 5.27
N THR A 17 6.68 -3.82 6.22
CA THR A 17 5.63 -2.80 6.20
C THR A 17 6.05 -1.57 5.39
N LEU A 18 6.57 -1.76 4.19
CA LEU A 18 6.98 -0.64 3.32
C LEU A 18 5.75 0.10 2.78
N LEU A 19 5.77 1.42 2.91
CA LEU A 19 4.73 2.30 2.42
C LEU A 19 4.95 2.64 0.95
N PHE A 20 3.92 2.43 0.14
CA PHE A 20 3.94 2.75 -1.28
C PHE A 20 2.84 3.74 -1.64
N GLN A 21 3.09 4.55 -2.66
CA GLN A 21 2.08 5.31 -3.36
C GLN A 21 1.78 4.66 -4.71
N VAL A 22 0.50 4.56 -5.04
CA VAL A 22 0.06 4.07 -6.36
C VAL A 22 0.29 5.15 -7.40
N THR A 23 1.09 4.85 -8.43
CA THR A 23 1.44 5.79 -9.51
C THR A 23 0.82 5.42 -10.85
N GLY A 24 0.30 4.19 -11.00
CA GLY A 24 -0.25 3.69 -12.26
C GLY A 24 -1.02 2.39 -12.07
N PHE A 25 -1.72 1.96 -13.12
CA PHE A 25 -2.33 0.64 -13.23
C PHE A 25 -2.07 0.07 -14.63
N ASP A 26 -1.93 -1.25 -14.69
CA ASP A 26 -1.93 -2.03 -15.92
C ASP A 26 -2.70 -3.33 -15.68
N GLY A 27 -3.94 -3.39 -16.20
CA GLY A 27 -4.87 -4.48 -15.91
C GLY A 27 -5.09 -4.68 -14.40
N ASP A 28 -4.72 -5.88 -13.91
CA ASP A 28 -4.83 -6.27 -12.51
C ASP A 28 -3.62 -5.88 -11.65
N TYR A 29 -2.63 -5.20 -12.24
CA TYR A 29 -1.42 -4.76 -11.56
C TYR A 29 -1.43 -3.25 -11.31
N ALA A 30 -0.76 -2.84 -10.23
CA ALA A 30 -0.54 -1.46 -9.85
C ALA A 30 0.95 -1.15 -9.84
N PHE A 31 1.31 0.01 -10.39
CA PHE A 31 2.65 0.58 -10.25
C PHE A 31 2.73 1.31 -8.91
N LEU A 32 3.80 1.05 -8.18
CA LEU A 32 4.02 1.50 -6.82
C LEU A 32 5.36 2.22 -6.72
N LYS A 33 5.35 3.39 -6.09
CA LYS A 33 6.54 4.12 -5.69
C LYS A 33 6.70 4.04 -4.19
N GLY A 34 7.86 3.56 -3.71
CA GLY A 34 8.20 3.59 -2.30
C GLY A 34 8.30 5.03 -1.79
N ILE A 35 7.74 5.29 -0.61
CA ILE A 35 7.80 6.62 0.01
C ILE A 35 9.14 6.83 0.74
N GLU A 36 9.60 5.82 1.47
CA GLU A 36 10.80 5.89 2.31
C GLU A 36 12.06 5.45 1.58
N VAL A 37 11.90 4.61 0.56
CA VAL A 37 12.99 4.02 -0.22
C VAL A 37 12.73 4.35 -1.69
N PRO A 38 13.74 4.76 -2.47
CA PRO A 38 13.58 5.12 -3.89
C PRO A 38 13.43 3.87 -4.75
N ILE A 39 12.34 3.13 -4.55
CA ILE A 39 12.03 1.90 -5.27
C ILE A 39 10.76 2.09 -6.10
N ILE A 40 10.76 1.57 -7.31
CA ILE A 40 9.57 1.44 -8.15
C ILE A 40 9.33 -0.04 -8.36
N THR A 41 8.09 -0.46 -8.17
CA THR A 41 7.73 -1.87 -8.18
C THR A 41 6.32 -2.04 -8.70
N ILE A 42 6.04 -3.23 -9.21
CA ILE A 42 4.72 -3.62 -9.69
C ILE A 42 4.16 -4.65 -8.72
N TYR A 43 2.87 -4.57 -8.42
CA TYR A 43 2.22 -5.53 -7.52
C TYR A 43 0.74 -5.73 -7.89
N GLN A 44 0.18 -6.88 -7.54
CA GLN A 44 -1.24 -7.15 -7.82
C GLN A 44 -2.14 -6.23 -7.00
N ALA A 45 -3.10 -5.58 -7.67
CA ALA A 45 -3.92 -4.54 -7.06
C ALA A 45 -4.86 -5.07 -5.96
N ASP A 46 -5.32 -6.31 -6.07
CA ASP A 46 -6.16 -7.00 -5.09
C ASP A 46 -5.40 -7.38 -3.80
N ARG A 47 -4.07 -7.46 -3.88
CA ARG A 47 -3.17 -7.71 -2.74
C ARG A 47 -2.66 -6.43 -2.07
N LEU A 48 -3.21 -5.28 -2.43
CA LEU A 48 -2.87 -4.00 -1.81
C LEU A 48 -3.89 -3.60 -0.75
N ILE A 49 -3.38 -3.09 0.36
CA ILE A 49 -4.19 -2.58 1.47
C ILE A 49 -4.07 -1.07 1.48
N LYS A 50 -5.15 -0.38 1.14
CA LYS A 50 -5.22 1.08 1.23
C LYS A 50 -5.16 1.54 2.69
N ILE A 51 -4.21 2.44 2.98
CA ILE A 51 -4.15 3.13 4.26
C ILE A 51 -5.13 4.31 4.24
N ASN A 52 -6.07 4.34 5.18
CA ASN A 52 -6.94 5.48 5.41
C ASN A 52 -6.47 6.23 6.66
N LYS A 53 -6.06 7.51 6.51
CA LYS A 53 -5.68 8.40 7.63
C LYS A 53 -6.70 8.42 8.79
N LYS A 54 -7.99 8.16 8.54
CA LYS A 54 -9.04 8.10 9.57
C LYS A 54 -9.03 6.82 10.43
N ARG A 55 -8.38 5.72 10.02
CA ARG A 55 -8.35 4.43 10.75
C ARG A 55 -7.00 4.10 11.41
N GLU A 56 -5.94 4.85 11.10
CA GLU A 56 -4.57 4.54 11.57
C GLU A 56 -4.39 4.60 13.09
N LYS A 57 -5.17 5.43 13.81
CA LYS A 57 -5.01 5.53 15.28
C LYS A 57 -5.40 4.27 16.06
N ARG A 58 -6.14 3.30 15.49
CA ARG A 58 -6.62 2.12 16.24
C ARG A 58 -5.96 0.79 15.87
N ASN A 59 -5.42 0.63 14.66
CA ASN A 59 -4.92 -0.67 14.20
C ASN A 59 -3.40 -0.80 14.13
N ILE A 60 -2.63 0.29 14.17
CA ILE A 60 -1.16 0.20 14.22
C ILE A 60 -0.71 -0.36 15.58
N LEU A 61 -1.41 -0.01 16.68
CA LEU A 61 -1.14 -0.53 18.02
C LEU A 61 -1.37 -2.05 18.15
N LYS A 62 -2.31 -2.63 17.40
CA LYS A 62 -2.61 -4.07 17.47
C LYS A 62 -1.71 -4.97 16.61
N LEU A 63 -0.87 -4.38 15.76
CA LEU A 63 0.13 -5.11 14.97
C LEU A 63 1.51 -5.13 15.65
N LEU A 64 1.64 -4.47 16.81
CA LEU A 64 2.86 -4.38 17.62
C LEU A 64 2.73 -5.08 18.99
N GLU A 65 1.57 -5.68 19.30
CA GLU A 65 1.36 -6.64 20.39
C GLU A 65 1.41 -8.07 19.83
#